data_AF-A0A533U4H4-F1
#
_entry.id   AF-A0A533U4H4-F1
#
_cell.length_a   1.000
_cell.length_b   1.000
_cell.length_c   1.000
_cell.angle_alpha   90.00
_cell.angle_beta   90.00
_cell.angle_gamma   90.00
#
_symmetry.space_group_name_H-M   'P 1'
#
loop_
_entity.id
_entity.type
_entity.pdbx_description
1 polymer ?
#
loop_
_entity_poly.entity_id
_entity_poly.type
_entity_poly.pdbx_seq_one_letter_code
_entity_poly.pdbx_strand_id
1 'polypeptide(L)'
;MHNWRDYISAGEALWFLVVFGVAQRYIPMSWWSGVLGRNAHIPKHWQGVEKAITMQRGSNIKERAVAIAIRRACQRLPFKPTCLAQASAGQIMLRHRGRSGVVVIGLRRNPVSTGKNWEAHAWLLGEFGAVTGGENAHEFTPTNVFEIPCGLSANEILLNNK
;
A
#
# COMPACT_ATOMS: atom_id res chain seq x y z
N MET A 1 -22.77 -6.77 16.39
CA MET A 1 -23.06 -5.33 16.53
C MET A 1 -22.18 -4.58 15.53
N HIS A 2 -22.72 -4.16 14.39
CA HIS A 2 -21.98 -3.43 13.37
C HIS A 2 -21.72 -2.00 13.85
N ASN A 3 -20.49 -1.72 14.28
CA ASN A 3 -20.12 -0.44 14.88
C ASN A 3 -20.16 0.68 13.82
N TRP A 4 -20.83 1.79 14.14
CA TRP A 4 -20.89 3.02 13.34
C TRP A 4 -19.51 3.49 12.80
N ARG A 5 -18.45 3.26 13.59
CA ARG A 5 -17.05 3.55 13.24
C ARG A 5 -16.55 2.76 12.02
N ASP A 6 -17.06 1.56 11.79
CA ASP A 6 -16.72 0.74 10.62
C ASP A 6 -17.32 1.33 9.34
N TYR A 7 -18.54 1.86 9.43
CA TYR A 7 -19.21 2.49 8.29
C TYR A 7 -18.54 3.81 7.91
N ILE A 8 -18.18 4.64 8.89
CA ILE A 8 -17.40 5.86 8.63
C ILE A 8 -16.06 5.51 7.99
N SER A 9 -15.33 4.53 8.54
CA SER A 9 -14.03 4.14 7.98
C SER A 9 -14.15 3.57 6.56
N ALA A 10 -15.22 2.82 6.27
CA ALA A 10 -15.48 2.33 4.92
C ALA A 10 -15.88 3.45 3.95
N GLY A 11 -16.63 4.46 4.42
CA GLY A 11 -16.97 5.66 3.65
C GLY A 11 -15.73 6.51 3.33
N GLU A 12 -14.85 6.72 4.31
CA GLU A 12 -13.53 7.36 4.10
C GLU A 12 -12.71 6.60 3.04
N ALA A 13 -12.61 5.28 3.19
CA ALA A 13 -11.88 4.45 2.24
C ALA A 13 -12.48 4.55 0.83
N LEU A 14 -13.82 4.52 0.71
CA LEU A 14 -14.50 4.69 -0.57
C LEU A 14 -14.16 6.03 -1.21
N TRP A 15 -14.25 7.13 -0.44
CA TRP A 15 -13.92 8.47 -0.90
C TRP A 15 -12.48 8.55 -1.40
N PHE A 16 -11.50 8.11 -0.61
CA PHE A 16 -10.09 8.16 -1.01
C PHE A 16 -9.81 7.28 -2.22
N LEU A 17 -10.40 6.09 -2.31
CA LEU A 17 -10.21 5.22 -3.48
C LEU A 17 -10.76 5.85 -4.76
N VAL A 18 -11.91 6.52 -4.70
CA VAL A 18 -12.45 7.26 -5.85
C VAL A 18 -11.52 8.42 -6.21
N VAL A 19 -11.13 9.23 -5.22
CA VAL A 19 -10.22 10.38 -5.43
C VAL A 19 -8.90 9.93 -6.05
N PHE A 20 -8.24 8.89 -5.53
CA PHE A 20 -6.97 8.41 -6.09
C PHE A 20 -7.13 7.66 -7.41
N GLY A 21 -8.23 6.93 -7.61
CA GLY A 21 -8.52 6.30 -8.89
C GLY A 21 -8.68 7.33 -10.01
N VAL A 22 -9.40 8.43 -9.73
CA VAL A 22 -9.55 9.55 -10.67
C VAL A 22 -8.24 10.31 -10.82
N ALA A 23 -7.56 10.65 -9.72
CA ALA A 23 -6.30 11.38 -9.75
C ALA A 23 -5.23 10.64 -10.56
N GLN A 24 -5.10 9.32 -10.44
CA GLN A 24 -4.16 8.54 -11.24
C GLN A 24 -4.45 8.58 -12.74
N ARG A 25 -5.70 8.76 -13.14
CA ARG A 25 -6.09 8.79 -14.54
C ARG A 25 -5.85 10.16 -15.18
N TYR A 26 -5.98 11.24 -14.41
CA TYR A 26 -6.00 12.60 -14.95
C TYR A 26 -4.88 13.51 -14.43
N ILE A 27 -4.22 13.15 -13.33
CA ILE A 27 -3.22 13.98 -12.66
C ILE A 27 -1.87 13.26 -12.68
N PRO A 28 -0.81 13.88 -13.22
CA PRO A 28 0.54 13.35 -13.18
C PRO A 28 0.96 12.98 -11.76
N MET A 29 1.64 11.83 -11.61
CA MET A 29 2.04 11.31 -10.30
C MET A 29 2.93 12.28 -9.52
N SER A 30 3.71 13.11 -10.22
CA SER A 30 4.57 14.13 -9.59
C SER A 30 3.80 15.16 -8.75
N TRP A 31 2.51 15.39 -9.03
CA TRP A 31 1.71 16.39 -8.33
C TRP A 31 1.10 15.88 -7.02
N TRP A 32 0.93 14.56 -6.89
CA TRP A 32 0.33 13.95 -5.70
C TRP A 32 1.23 12.92 -5.01
N SER A 33 2.48 12.73 -5.47
CA SER A 33 3.46 11.81 -4.88
C SER A 33 3.76 12.12 -3.41
N GLY A 34 3.63 13.38 -2.98
CA GLY A 34 3.78 13.78 -1.58
C GLY A 34 2.81 13.07 -0.62
N VAL A 35 1.72 12.49 -1.13
CA VAL A 35 0.81 11.62 -0.35
C VAL A 35 1.49 10.33 0.07
N LEU A 36 2.29 9.74 -0.82
CA LEU A 36 3.01 8.48 -0.57
C LEU A 36 4.04 8.68 0.54
N GLY A 37 4.67 9.85 0.53
CA GLY A 37 5.75 10.24 1.41
C GLY A 37 6.95 10.73 0.60
N ARG A 38 8.11 10.76 1.23
CA ARG A 38 9.38 11.04 0.56
C ARG A 38 9.99 9.73 0.09
N ASN A 39 10.60 9.76 -1.09
CA ASN A 39 11.39 8.63 -1.57
C ASN A 39 12.51 8.35 -0.57
N ALA A 40 12.60 7.11 -0.13
CA ALA A 40 13.57 6.63 0.84
C ALA A 40 14.40 5.49 0.24
N HIS A 41 15.53 5.21 0.87
CA HIS A 41 16.42 4.15 0.44
C HIS A 41 15.81 2.78 0.73
N ILE A 42 15.81 1.89 -0.26
CA ILE A 42 15.33 0.51 -0.10
C ILE A 42 16.27 -0.23 0.88
N PRO A 43 15.77 -0.75 2.01
CA PRO A 43 16.61 -1.46 2.96
C PRO A 43 17.40 -2.58 2.29
N LYS A 44 18.70 -2.72 2.61
CA LYS A 44 19.58 -3.74 1.98
C LYS A 44 19.04 -5.16 2.13
N HIS A 45 18.36 -5.44 3.24
CA HIS A 45 17.76 -6.74 3.52
C HIS A 45 16.50 -7.04 2.69
N TRP A 46 15.98 -6.08 1.93
CA TRP A 46 14.90 -6.28 0.94
C TRP A 46 15.44 -6.45 -0.49
N GLN A 47 16.70 -6.09 -0.72
CA GLN A 47 17.31 -6.17 -2.04
C GLN A 47 17.69 -7.64 -2.33
N GLY A 48 17.28 -8.14 -3.49
CA GLY A 48 17.61 -9.50 -3.93
C GLY A 48 16.80 -10.63 -3.29
N VAL A 49 15.90 -10.33 -2.33
CA VAL A 49 15.01 -11.35 -1.79
C VAL A 49 13.71 -11.34 -2.60
N GLU A 50 13.68 -12.16 -3.65
CA GLU A 50 12.53 -12.36 -4.52
C GLU A 50 11.27 -12.84 -3.76
N LYS A 51 11.38 -13.22 -2.46
CA LYS A 51 10.32 -13.89 -1.69
C LYS A 51 10.13 -13.44 -0.23
N ALA A 52 10.81 -12.40 0.26
CA ALA A 52 10.84 -12.06 1.70
C ALA A 52 9.49 -11.62 2.28
N ILE A 53 8.52 -11.28 1.44
CA ILE A 53 7.33 -10.56 1.87
C ILE A 53 6.19 -11.55 2.17
N THR A 54 6.39 -12.48 3.11
CA THR A 54 5.25 -13.12 3.78
C THR A 54 4.84 -12.22 4.94
N MET A 55 4.07 -11.19 4.62
CA MET A 55 3.67 -10.22 5.63
C MET A 55 2.48 -10.72 6.42
N GLN A 56 2.70 -10.92 7.71
CA GLN A 56 1.62 -11.10 8.68
C GLN A 56 0.67 -9.89 8.60
N ARG A 57 -0.64 -10.12 8.69
CA ARG A 57 -1.65 -9.06 8.77
C ARG A 57 -1.28 -8.15 9.93
N GLY A 58 -1.23 -6.83 9.72
CA GLY A 58 -0.91 -5.83 10.75
C GLY A 58 -1.58 -6.18 12.09
N SER A 59 -0.75 -6.47 13.09
CA SER A 59 -1.20 -6.88 14.43
C SER A 59 -1.80 -5.70 15.21
N ASN A 60 -1.53 -4.47 14.77
CA ASN A 60 -2.11 -3.26 15.33
C ASN A 60 -3.58 -3.09 14.92
N ILE A 61 -4.45 -2.80 15.89
CA ILE A 61 -5.89 -2.58 15.69
C ILE A 61 -6.16 -1.49 14.64
N LYS A 62 -5.35 -0.42 14.60
CA LYS A 62 -5.52 0.69 13.66
C LYS A 62 -5.19 0.28 12.22
N GLU A 63 -4.07 -0.43 12.02
CA GLU A 63 -3.66 -0.93 10.71
C GLU A 63 -4.68 -1.92 10.15
N ARG A 64 -5.13 -2.85 10.99
CA ARG A 64 -6.16 -3.83 10.64
C ARG A 64 -7.47 -3.15 10.27
N ALA A 65 -7.88 -2.11 11.00
CA ALA A 65 -9.09 -1.36 10.68
C ALA A 65 -9.00 -0.69 9.30
N VAL A 66 -7.85 -0.08 8.97
CA VAL A 66 -7.60 0.50 7.64
C VAL A 66 -7.62 -0.56 6.55
N ALA A 67 -6.93 -1.69 6.76
CA ALA A 67 -6.91 -2.80 5.81
C ALA A 67 -8.33 -3.34 5.51
N ILE A 68 -9.15 -3.52 6.57
CA ILE A 68 -10.54 -3.97 6.42
C ILE A 68 -11.39 -2.93 5.69
N ALA A 69 -11.24 -1.64 6.03
CA ALA A 69 -11.99 -0.57 5.42
C ALA A 69 -11.72 -0.46 3.91
N ILE A 70 -10.44 -0.50 3.51
CA ILE A 70 -10.04 -0.49 2.10
C ILE A 70 -10.56 -1.72 1.38
N ARG A 71 -10.38 -2.91 1.95
CA ARG A 71 -10.89 -4.14 1.35
C ARG A 71 -12.41 -4.08 1.13
N ARG A 72 -13.17 -3.62 2.13
CA ARG A 72 -14.62 -3.45 2.03
C ARG A 72 -15.00 -2.40 0.97
N ALA A 73 -14.26 -1.30 0.88
CA ALA A 73 -14.52 -0.26 -0.11
C ALA A 73 -14.20 -0.74 -1.54
N CYS A 74 -13.10 -1.46 -1.75
CA CYS A 74 -12.77 -2.08 -3.03
C CYS A 74 -13.87 -3.04 -3.53
N GLN A 75 -14.53 -3.77 -2.62
CA GLN A 75 -15.64 -4.67 -2.94
C GLN A 75 -16.95 -3.94 -3.31
N ARG A 76 -17.07 -2.65 -2.96
CA ARG A 76 -18.27 -1.84 -3.21
C ARG A 76 -18.15 -0.92 -4.41
N LEU A 77 -16.95 -0.71 -4.93
CA LEU A 77 -16.74 0.14 -6.09
C LEU A 77 -17.13 -0.59 -7.37
N PRO A 78 -17.72 0.10 -8.36
CA PRO A 78 -18.10 -0.50 -9.64
C PRO A 78 -16.89 -0.78 -10.55
N PHE A 79 -15.68 -0.43 -10.10
CA PHE A 79 -14.41 -0.70 -10.77
C PHE A 79 -13.39 -1.18 -9.75
N LYS A 80 -12.36 -1.90 -10.20
CA LYS A 80 -11.25 -2.35 -9.35
C LYS A 80 -10.23 -1.20 -9.18
N PRO A 81 -10.05 -0.64 -7.98
CA PRO A 81 -9.03 0.40 -7.77
C PRO A 81 -7.64 -0.19 -7.96
N THR A 82 -6.72 0.59 -8.52
CA THR A 82 -5.33 0.14 -8.69
C THR A 82 -4.67 -0.10 -7.34
N CYS A 83 -3.64 -0.95 -7.30
CA CYS A 83 -2.88 -1.23 -6.09
C CYS A 83 -2.25 0.05 -5.51
N LEU A 84 -1.81 0.96 -6.38
CA LEU A 84 -1.25 2.24 -5.97
C LEU A 84 -2.33 3.15 -5.34
N ALA A 85 -3.56 3.15 -5.86
CA ALA A 85 -4.65 3.93 -5.28
C ALA A 85 -5.01 3.41 -3.89
N GLN A 86 -5.03 2.09 -3.72
CA GLN A 86 -5.25 1.44 -2.43
C GLN A 86 -4.15 1.79 -1.42
N ALA A 87 -2.88 1.72 -1.83
CA ALA A 87 -1.75 2.08 -0.98
C ALA A 87 -1.78 3.56 -0.56
N SER A 88 -2.07 4.49 -1.49
CA SER A 88 -2.22 5.92 -1.19
C SER A 88 -3.37 6.20 -0.21
N ALA A 89 -4.53 5.59 -0.46
CA ALA A 89 -5.69 5.74 0.42
C ALA A 89 -5.38 5.22 1.82
N GLY A 90 -4.74 4.04 1.93
CA GLY A 90 -4.31 3.49 3.21
C GLY A 90 -3.31 4.36 3.94
N GLN A 91 -2.35 4.94 3.21
CA GLN A 91 -1.35 5.81 3.81
C GLN A 91 -1.99 7.05 4.45
N ILE A 92 -2.95 7.68 3.78
CA ILE A 92 -3.71 8.81 4.35
C ILE A 92 -4.54 8.36 5.55
N MET A 93 -5.24 7.24 5.44
CA MET A 93 -6.06 6.72 6.53
C MET A 93 -5.23 6.38 7.78
N LEU A 94 -4.00 5.88 7.62
CA LEU A 94 -3.05 5.68 8.71
C LEU A 94 -2.64 7.01 9.33
N ARG A 95 -2.28 8.01 8.49
CA ARG A 95 -1.88 9.35 8.94
C ARG A 95 -2.96 10.03 9.77
N HIS A 96 -4.21 9.98 9.33
CA HIS A 96 -5.34 10.51 10.09
C HIS A 96 -5.54 9.81 11.44
N ARG A 97 -5.01 8.60 11.62
CA ARG A 97 -5.09 7.80 12.85
C ARG A 97 -3.82 7.92 13.70
N GLY A 98 -2.94 8.88 13.40
CA GLY A 98 -1.67 9.12 14.10
C GLY A 98 -0.67 7.98 13.90
N ARG A 99 -0.75 7.29 12.76
CA ARG A 99 0.18 6.24 12.34
C ARG A 99 0.74 6.59 10.97
N SER A 100 1.78 5.91 10.57
CA SER A 100 2.33 6.01 9.23
C SER A 100 2.69 4.61 8.75
N GLY A 101 2.61 4.43 7.44
CA GLY A 101 3.12 3.25 6.80
C GLY A 101 4.22 3.58 5.81
N VAL A 102 4.74 2.55 5.18
CA VAL A 102 5.72 2.61 4.13
C VAL A 102 5.08 2.11 2.84
N VAL A 103 5.00 2.98 1.84
CA VAL A 103 4.50 2.56 0.51
C VAL A 103 5.67 2.01 -0.28
N VAL A 104 5.50 0.81 -0.83
CA VAL A 104 6.51 0.16 -1.65
C VAL A 104 5.94 -0.05 -3.05
N ILE A 105 6.75 0.26 -4.06
CA ILE A 105 6.46 -0.01 -5.46
C ILE A 105 7.48 -1.01 -5.97
N GLY A 106 6.99 -2.13 -6.49
CA GLY A 106 7.80 -3.20 -7.05
C GLY A 106 7.52 -3.44 -8.52
N LEU A 107 8.51 -4.03 -9.20
CA LEU A 107 8.41 -4.45 -10.59
C LEU A 107 8.70 -5.95 -10.69
N ARG A 108 8.05 -6.61 -11.64
CA ARG A 108 8.39 -7.98 -12.05
C ARG A 108 8.42 -8.07 -13.56
N ARG A 109 9.19 -9.00 -14.11
CA ARG A 109 9.14 -9.28 -15.55
C ARG A 109 7.82 -9.95 -15.89
N ASN A 110 7.20 -9.55 -16.99
CA ASN A 110 5.99 -10.19 -17.46
C ASN A 110 6.32 -11.57 -18.08
N PRO A 111 5.83 -12.69 -17.54
CA PRO A 111 6.09 -14.02 -18.09
C PRO A 111 5.31 -14.29 -19.40
N VAL A 112 4.28 -13.48 -19.71
CA VAL A 112 3.33 -13.69 -20.81
C VAL A 112 3.13 -12.38 -21.59
N SER A 113 4.10 -11.92 -22.40
CA SER A 113 3.88 -11.23 -23.71
C SER A 113 4.99 -10.29 -24.20
N THR A 114 5.41 -10.56 -25.44
CA THR A 114 5.56 -9.72 -26.65
C THR A 114 5.28 -8.19 -26.61
N GLY A 115 5.65 -7.44 -25.58
CA GLY A 115 5.78 -5.97 -25.72
C GLY A 115 5.77 -5.12 -24.45
N LYS A 116 5.19 -5.61 -23.34
CA LYS A 116 5.34 -4.97 -22.02
C LYS A 116 6.17 -5.87 -21.12
N ASN A 117 7.46 -5.60 -21.10
CA ASN A 117 8.45 -6.43 -20.41
C ASN A 117 8.31 -6.43 -18.87
N TRP A 118 7.55 -5.48 -18.30
CA TRP A 118 7.46 -5.27 -16.85
C TRP A 118 6.03 -5.01 -16.38
N GLU A 119 5.67 -5.61 -15.25
CA GLU A 119 4.46 -5.33 -14.49
C GLU A 119 4.82 -4.60 -13.19
N ALA A 120 4.00 -3.62 -12.81
CA ALA A 120 4.18 -2.85 -11.59
C ALA A 120 3.11 -3.20 -10.55
N HIS A 121 3.53 -3.26 -9.29
CA HIS A 121 2.66 -3.45 -8.14
C HIS A 121 3.03 -2.50 -7.02
N ALA A 122 2.05 -2.15 -6.20
CA ALA A 122 2.24 -1.26 -5.08
C ALA A 122 1.53 -1.82 -3.85
N TRP A 123 2.18 -1.71 -2.70
CA TRP A 123 1.63 -2.17 -1.44
C TRP A 123 2.01 -1.22 -0.31
N LEU A 124 1.22 -1.26 0.76
CA LEU A 124 1.39 -0.42 1.94
C LEU A 124 1.73 -1.30 3.13
N LEU A 125 2.78 -0.93 3.84
CA LEU A 125 3.28 -1.60 5.02
C LEU A 125 3.00 -0.77 6.25
N GLY A 126 2.49 -1.43 7.29
CA GLY A 126 2.52 -0.92 8.65
C GLY A 126 3.70 -1.52 9.41
N GLU A 127 3.76 -1.20 10.70
CA GLU A 127 4.79 -1.67 11.63
C GLU A 127 4.78 -3.20 11.72
N PHE A 128 3.60 -3.80 11.58
CA PHE A 128 3.39 -5.24 11.79
C PHE A 128 2.99 -5.99 10.52
N GLY A 129 3.29 -5.42 9.35
CA GLY A 129 3.12 -6.08 8.05
C GLY A 129 2.15 -5.37 7.11
N ALA A 130 1.57 -6.10 6.16
CA ALA A 130 0.88 -5.50 5.03
C ALA A 130 -0.50 -4.97 5.43
N VAL A 131 -0.75 -3.69 5.09
CA VAL A 131 -2.04 -3.03 5.23
C VAL A 131 -2.86 -3.19 3.94
N THR A 132 -2.23 -3.03 2.78
CA THR A 132 -2.87 -3.27 1.46
C THR A 132 -1.88 -3.85 0.47
N GLY A 133 -2.34 -4.71 -0.45
CA GLY A 133 -1.53 -5.19 -1.58
C GLY A 133 -0.44 -6.20 -1.23
N GLY A 134 -0.30 -6.63 0.03
CA GLY A 134 0.76 -7.56 0.44
C GLY A 134 0.65 -8.96 -0.14
N GLU A 135 -0.55 -9.40 -0.53
CA GLU A 135 -0.83 -10.79 -0.97
C GLU A 135 0.02 -11.19 -2.19
N ASN A 136 0.21 -10.25 -3.12
CA ASN A 136 0.99 -10.47 -4.35
C ASN A 136 2.40 -9.87 -4.26
N ALA A 137 2.78 -9.21 -3.15
CA ALA A 137 4.04 -8.49 -3.06
C ALA A 137 5.27 -9.40 -3.22
N HIS A 138 5.13 -10.68 -2.87
CA HIS A 138 6.16 -11.71 -3.01
C HIS A 138 6.51 -12.05 -4.47
N GLU A 139 5.78 -11.55 -5.47
CA GLU A 139 6.10 -11.77 -6.89
C GLU A 139 6.85 -10.57 -7.50
N PHE A 140 7.09 -9.50 -6.74
CA PHE A 140 7.64 -8.24 -7.23
C PHE A 140 8.92 -7.85 -6.49
N THR A 141 9.91 -7.39 -7.23
CA THR A 141 11.13 -6.81 -6.66
C THR A 141 10.87 -5.35 -6.27
N PRO A 142 11.07 -4.94 -5.00
CA PRO A 142 10.96 -3.54 -4.60
C PRO A 142 11.92 -2.66 -5.41
N THR A 143 11.41 -1.55 -5.96
CA THR A 143 12.20 -0.58 -6.75
C THR A 143 12.15 0.83 -6.17
N ASN A 144 11.07 1.17 -5.46
CA ASN A 144 10.91 2.45 -4.80
C ASN A 144 10.20 2.24 -3.47
N VAL A 145 10.62 3.02 -2.48
CA VAL A 145 10.05 3.04 -1.13
C VAL A 145 9.73 4.49 -0.78
N PHE A 146 8.58 4.71 -0.17
CA PHE A 146 8.13 6.03 0.28
C PHE A 146 7.77 6.00 1.76
N GLU A 147 8.35 6.92 2.51
CA GLU A 147 8.21 7.04 3.96
C GLU A 147 7.67 8.43 4.34
N ILE A 148 6.89 8.52 5.39
CA ILE A 148 6.47 9.81 5.95
C ILE A 148 7.59 10.31 6.86
N PRO A 149 8.02 11.59 6.74
CA PRO A 149 9.01 12.16 7.66
C PRO A 149 8.58 11.99 9.12
N CYS A 150 9.51 11.54 9.97
CA CYS A 150 9.26 11.23 11.39
C CYS A 150 8.21 10.13 11.64
N GLY A 151 7.90 9.33 10.61
CA GLY A 151 7.04 8.16 10.68
C GLY A 151 7.82 6.85 10.72
N LEU A 152 7.12 5.74 10.46
CA LEU A 152 7.69 4.42 10.30
C LEU A 152 8.69 4.41 9.14
N SER A 153 9.90 3.93 9.41
CA SER A 153 10.93 3.74 8.38
C SER A 153 10.92 2.30 7.87
N ALA A 154 11.25 2.11 6.58
CA ALA A 154 11.37 0.80 5.97
C ALA A 154 12.43 -0.07 6.67
N ASN A 155 13.46 0.54 7.27
CA ASN A 155 14.48 -0.19 8.02
C ASN A 155 13.95 -0.79 9.33
N GLU A 156 12.84 -0.27 9.87
CA GLU A 156 12.24 -0.71 11.13
C GLU A 156 11.23 -1.85 10.92
N ILE A 157 10.81 -2.07 9.67
CA ILE A 157 9.83 -3.11 9.34
C ILE A 157 10.54 -4.46 9.32
N LEU A 158 10.27 -5.27 10.33
CA LEU A 158 10.74 -6.64 10.40
C LEU A 158 9.92 -7.53 9.45
N LEU A 159 10.55 -7.94 8.35
CA LEU A 159 10.01 -8.98 7.49
C LEU A 159 10.42 -10.34 8.05
N ASN A 160 9.44 -11.11 8.51
CA ASN A 160 9.70 -12.50 8.86
C ASN A 160 9.93 -13.29 7.57
N ASN A 161 11.20 -13.59 7.30
CA ASN A 161 11.58 -14.62 6.33
C ASN A 161 11.14 -15.96 6.92
N LYS A 162 10.11 -16.57 6.35
CA LYS A 162 9.81 -18.00 6.59
C LYS A 162 10.79 -18.87 5.81
#